data_AF-A0A1E4J0J6-F1
#
_entry.id   AF-A0A1E4J0J6-F1
#
_cell.length_a   1.000
_cell.length_b   1.000
_cell.length_c   1.000
_cell.angle_alpha   90.00
_cell.angle_beta   90.00
_cell.angle_gamma   90.00
#
_symmetry.space_group_name_H-M   'P 1'
#
loop_
_entity.id
_entity.type
_entity.pdbx_description
1 polymer ?
#
loop_
_entity_poly.entity_id
_entity_poly.type
_entity_poly.pdbx_seq_one_letter_code
_entity_poly.pdbx_strand_id
1 'polypeptide(L)'
;MNTDSATPARWRLVEIWGDTADLGHLAWSIVIGVAVSLTGYLAASRVLMSAVGTPELARAYAMLAGLGGCVLSGLICAKLFTPKREVVEGAAADPRWREEVLAELAGEHGDLGSVEDLPPSVVREMKELEIYDLFASYEPRAQRTEGAAP
;
A
#
# COMPACT_ATOMS: atom_id res chain seq x y z
N MET A 1 15.21 35.91 0.55
CA MET A 1 14.94 35.11 -0.66
C MET A 1 13.97 34.01 -0.26
N ASN A 2 12.69 34.19 -0.55
CA ASN A 2 11.64 33.21 -0.27
C ASN A 2 11.77 32.06 -1.27
N THR A 3 11.94 30.85 -0.77
CA THR A 3 11.74 29.63 -1.56
C THR A 3 10.51 28.93 -0.98
N ASP A 4 9.34 29.41 -1.41
CA ASP A 4 8.11 28.63 -1.34
C ASP A 4 8.29 27.43 -2.28
N SER A 5 8.93 26.38 -1.79
CA SER A 5 8.76 25.03 -2.35
C SER A 5 7.35 24.57 -2.00
N ALA A 6 6.37 25.11 -2.74
CA ALA A 6 5.02 24.62 -2.80
C ALA A 6 5.05 23.20 -3.39
N THR A 7 5.34 22.23 -2.52
CA THR A 7 5.06 20.83 -2.78
C THR A 7 3.55 20.76 -2.98
N PRO A 8 3.03 20.38 -4.16
CA PRO A 8 1.59 20.24 -4.33
C PRO A 8 1.14 19.27 -3.23
N ALA A 9 0.14 19.67 -2.44
CA ALA A 9 -0.36 18.92 -1.29
C ALA A 9 -0.74 17.51 -1.72
N ARG A 10 0.25 16.61 -1.72
CA ARG A 10 0.17 15.21 -2.11
C ARG A 10 -0.61 14.59 -0.98
N TRP A 11 -1.89 14.35 -1.25
CA TRP A 11 -2.91 13.98 -0.30
C TRP A 11 -2.41 13.05 0.80
N ARG A 12 -2.74 13.39 2.04
CA ARG A 12 -2.31 12.70 3.25
C ARG A 12 -2.77 11.24 3.20
N LEU A 13 -1.82 10.34 2.95
CA LEU A 13 -2.04 8.89 3.02
C LEU A 13 -2.35 8.52 4.48
N VAL A 14 -3.39 7.72 4.68
CA VAL A 14 -3.83 7.22 6.00
C VAL A 14 -4.12 5.74 5.89
N GLU A 15 -3.68 4.99 6.90
CA GLU A 15 -3.97 3.56 6.99
C GLU A 15 -5.42 3.35 7.49
N ILE A 16 -6.21 2.65 6.69
CA ILE A 16 -7.60 2.32 6.97
C ILE A 16 -7.77 0.83 6.69
N TRP A 17 -8.18 0.06 7.70
CA TRP A 17 -8.41 -1.38 7.54
C TRP A 17 -7.20 -2.15 6.99
N GLY A 18 -5.99 -1.74 7.37
CA GLY A 18 -4.74 -2.37 6.92
C GLY A 18 -4.34 -2.06 5.47
N ASP A 19 -5.05 -1.13 4.81
CA ASP A 19 -4.68 -0.60 3.49
C ASP A 19 -4.36 0.89 3.58
N THR A 20 -3.40 1.36 2.77
CA THR A 20 -3.01 2.76 2.74
C THR A 20 -3.85 3.52 1.73
N ALA A 21 -4.79 4.32 2.23
CA ALA A 21 -5.72 5.07 1.41
C ALA A 21 -5.37 6.56 1.39
N ASP A 22 -5.59 7.16 0.23
CA ASP A 22 -5.49 8.60 0.01
C ASP A 22 -6.80 9.27 0.45
N LEU A 23 -6.75 10.16 1.45
CA LEU A 23 -7.95 10.82 1.98
C LEU A 23 -8.74 11.59 0.92
N GLY A 24 -8.06 12.18 -0.07
CA GLY A 24 -8.72 12.94 -1.13
C GLY A 24 -9.51 12.03 -2.06
N HIS A 25 -8.89 10.92 -2.48
CA HIS A 25 -9.55 9.92 -3.33
C HIS A 25 -10.67 9.18 -2.58
N LEU A 26 -10.48 8.92 -1.28
CA LEU A 26 -11.50 8.31 -0.44
C LEU A 26 -12.74 9.22 -0.34
N ALA A 27 -12.54 10.50 -0.05
CA ALA A 27 -13.64 11.47 0.01
C ALA A 27 -14.39 11.54 -1.32
N TRP A 28 -13.67 11.61 -2.44
CA TRP A 28 -14.29 11.58 -3.78
C TRP A 28 -15.03 10.28 -4.06
N SER A 29 -14.50 9.14 -3.63
CA SER A 29 -15.16 7.83 -3.79
C SER A 29 -16.50 7.78 -3.05
N ILE A 30 -16.57 8.33 -1.84
CA ILE A 30 -17.82 8.43 -1.07
C ILE A 30 -18.83 9.31 -1.80
N VAL A 31 -18.40 10.47 -2.29
CA VAL A 31 -19.27 11.40 -3.02
C VAL A 31 -19.83 10.75 -4.29
N ILE A 32 -18.99 10.06 -5.07
CA ILE A 32 -19.42 9.33 -6.27
C ILE A 32 -20.38 8.20 -5.89
N GLY A 33 -20.09 7.44 -4.83
CA GLY A 33 -20.97 6.46 -4.20
C GLY A 33 -22.37 6.98 -3.99
N VAL A 34 -22.48 8.03 -3.16
CA VAL A 34 -23.76 8.64 -2.80
C VAL A 34 -24.47 9.20 -4.02
N ALA A 35 -23.77 9.91 -4.91
CA ALA A 35 -24.37 10.51 -6.09
C ALA A 35 -24.98 9.44 -7.01
N VAL A 36 -24.19 8.43 -7.40
CA VAL A 36 -24.63 7.39 -8.33
C VAL A 36 -25.74 6.53 -7.73
N SER A 37 -25.62 6.10 -6.47
CA SER A 37 -26.64 5.26 -5.83
C SER A 37 -27.96 6.02 -5.61
N LEU A 38 -27.89 7.28 -5.17
CA LEU A 38 -29.08 8.09 -4.91
C LEU A 38 -29.77 8.48 -6.21
N THR A 39 -29.03 8.89 -7.24
CA THR A 39 -29.60 9.19 -8.55
C THR A 39 -30.23 7.93 -9.16
N GLY A 40 -29.58 6.77 -9.04
CA GLY A 40 -30.14 5.49 -9.48
C GLY A 40 -31.46 5.16 -8.79
N TYR A 41 -31.52 5.28 -7.45
CA TYR A 41 -32.74 5.07 -6.68
C TYR A 41 -33.85 6.06 -7.07
N LEU A 42 -33.55 7.36 -7.16
CA LEU A 42 -34.56 8.38 -7.45
C LEU A 42 -35.10 8.27 -8.87
N ALA A 43 -34.23 8.01 -9.85
CA ALA A 43 -34.63 7.79 -11.23
C ALA A 43 -35.50 6.54 -11.36
N ALA A 44 -35.07 5.42 -10.76
CA ALA A 44 -35.85 4.19 -10.75
C ALA A 44 -37.19 4.37 -10.03
N SER A 45 -37.22 5.04 -8.88
CA SER A 45 -38.46 5.33 -8.16
C SER A 45 -39.44 6.15 -9.00
N ARG A 46 -38.95 7.15 -9.75
CA ARG A 46 -39.78 7.99 -10.63
C ARG A 46 -40.37 7.18 -11.78
N VAL A 47 -39.57 6.32 -12.41
CA VAL A 47 -40.00 5.50 -13.55
C VAL A 47 -40.92 4.35 -13.11
N LEU A 48 -40.64 3.71 -11.98
CA LEU A 48 -41.43 2.57 -11.52
C LEU A 48 -42.75 3.00 -10.89
N MET A 49 -42.84 4.20 -10.31
CA MET A 49 -44.12 4.74 -9.84
C MET A 49 -45.16 4.89 -10.97
N SER A 50 -44.75 5.08 -12.22
CA SER A 50 -45.67 5.12 -13.37
C SER A 50 -45.90 3.75 -14.03
N ALA A 51 -45.05 2.76 -13.75
CA ALA A 51 -45.09 1.44 -14.40
C ALA A 51 -45.70 0.33 -13.53
N VAL A 52 -45.71 0.48 -12.20
CA VAL A 52 -46.09 -0.58 -11.26
C VAL A 52 -47.38 -0.22 -10.53
N GLY A 53 -48.28 -1.19 -10.37
CA GLY A 53 -49.61 -1.00 -9.80
C GLY A 53 -49.68 -0.71 -8.29
N THR A 54 -48.59 -0.92 -7.54
CA THR A 54 -48.52 -0.63 -6.10
C THR A 54 -47.24 0.14 -5.72
N PRO A 55 -47.35 1.15 -4.84
CA PRO A 55 -46.21 1.99 -4.46
C PRO A 55 -45.13 1.23 -3.67
N GLU A 56 -45.51 0.19 -2.92
CA GLU A 56 -44.59 -0.64 -2.14
C GLU A 56 -43.64 -1.41 -3.07
N LEU A 57 -44.18 -1.99 -4.14
CA LEU A 57 -43.41 -2.78 -5.10
C LEU A 57 -42.48 -1.88 -5.92
N ALA A 58 -42.95 -0.70 -6.33
CA ALA A 58 -42.12 0.30 -7.00
C ALA A 58 -40.91 0.70 -6.13
N ARG A 59 -41.12 0.90 -4.82
CA ARG A 59 -40.05 1.26 -3.88
C ARG A 59 -39.05 0.12 -3.66
N ALA A 60 -39.52 -1.12 -3.55
CA ALA A 60 -38.66 -2.29 -3.40
C ALA A 60 -37.71 -2.46 -4.60
N TYR A 61 -38.23 -2.35 -5.83
CA TYR A 61 -37.40 -2.39 -7.03
C TYR A 61 -36.49 -1.16 -7.19
N ALA A 62 -36.93 0.03 -6.75
CA ALA A 62 -36.07 1.20 -6.73
C ALA A 62 -34.87 1.02 -5.78
N MET A 63 -35.05 0.35 -4.63
CA MET A 63 -33.93 0.00 -3.74
C MET A 63 -32.92 -0.93 -4.42
N LEU A 64 -33.39 -1.90 -5.22
CA LEU A 64 -32.51 -2.74 -6.04
C LEU A 64 -31.72 -1.93 -7.07
N ALA A 65 -32.36 -0.95 -7.71
CA ALA A 65 -31.66 -0.05 -8.63
C ALA A 65 -30.61 0.81 -7.90
N GLY A 66 -30.91 1.28 -6.68
CA GLY A 66 -29.93 1.98 -5.83
C GLY A 66 -28.72 1.11 -5.48
N LEU A 67 -28.94 -0.17 -5.15
CA LEU A 67 -27.87 -1.15 -4.91
C LEU A 67 -27.02 -1.37 -6.17
N GLY A 68 -27.67 -1.49 -7.35
CA GLY A 68 -26.98 -1.51 -8.63
C GLY A 68 -26.11 -0.26 -8.85
N GLY A 69 -26.60 0.91 -8.44
CA GLY A 69 -25.85 2.16 -8.43
C GLY A 69 -24.60 2.12 -7.54
N CYS A 70 -24.66 1.47 -6.36
CA CYS A 70 -23.48 1.26 -5.52
C CYS A 70 -22.41 0.41 -6.22
N VAL A 71 -22.80 -0.67 -6.90
CA VAL A 71 -21.88 -1.54 -7.65
C VAL A 71 -21.24 -0.76 -8.82
N LEU A 72 -22.05 0.00 -9.56
CA LEU A 72 -21.57 0.88 -10.63
C LEU A 72 -20.59 1.93 -10.13
N SER A 73 -20.86 2.54 -8.98
CA SER A 73 -19.93 3.49 -8.35
C SER A 73 -18.61 2.81 -8.01
N GLY A 74 -18.63 1.60 -7.44
CA GLY A 74 -17.41 0.83 -7.19
C GLY A 74 -16.58 0.62 -8.46
N LEU A 75 -17.23 0.30 -9.57
CA LEU A 75 -16.55 0.15 -10.87
C LEU A 75 -15.97 1.48 -11.39
N ILE A 76 -16.70 2.59 -11.23
CA ILE A 76 -16.23 3.94 -11.60
C ILE A 76 -15.01 4.31 -10.75
N CYS A 77 -15.08 4.14 -9.43
CA CYS A 77 -13.98 4.42 -8.52
C CYS A 77 -12.75 3.55 -8.82
N ALA A 78 -12.94 2.25 -9.14
CA ALA A 78 -11.84 1.37 -9.54
C ALA A 78 -11.15 1.82 -10.84
N LYS A 79 -11.89 2.44 -11.76
CA LYS A 79 -11.35 2.97 -13.02
C LYS A 79 -10.69 4.34 -12.84
N LEU A 80 -11.26 5.20 -12.00
CA LEU A 80 -10.80 6.58 -11.77
C LEU A 80 -9.59 6.62 -10.83
N PHE A 81 -9.55 5.73 -9.84
CA PHE A 81 -8.48 5.61 -8.85
C PHE A 81 -7.74 4.31 -9.09
N THR A 82 -6.91 4.29 -10.13
CA THR A 82 -6.05 3.14 -10.44
C THR A 82 -5.20 2.77 -9.21
N PRO A 83 -4.93 1.47 -8.98
CA PRO A 83 -4.14 1.02 -7.83
C PRO A 83 -2.79 1.74 -7.83
N LYS A 84 -2.56 2.60 -6.83
CA LYS A 84 -1.32 3.38 -6.68
C LYS A 84 -0.17 2.53 -6.10
N ARG A 85 -0.39 1.23 -5.89
CA ARG A 85 0.57 0.33 -5.26
C ARG A 85 1.59 -0.08 -6.31
N GLU A 86 2.71 0.62 -6.35
CA GLU A 86 3.91 0.16 -7.03
C GLU A 86 4.51 -0.95 -6.16
N VAL A 87 4.17 -2.20 -6.46
CA VAL A 87 4.80 -3.36 -5.83
C VAL A 87 6.20 -3.46 -6.44
N VAL A 88 7.17 -2.83 -5.79
CA VAL A 88 8.58 -2.97 -6.13
C VAL A 88 9.05 -4.33 -5.60
N GLU A 89 8.58 -5.41 -6.22
CA GLU A 89 9.21 -6.72 -6.10
C GLU A 89 10.35 -6.76 -7.13
N GLY A 90 11.59 -6.56 -6.65
CA GLY A 90 12.78 -6.89 -7.42
C GLY A 90 13.58 -5.76 -8.08
N ALA A 91 13.55 -4.51 -7.60
CA ALA A 91 14.48 -3.49 -8.08
C ALA A 91 15.31 -2.91 -6.92
N ALA A 92 16.51 -3.48 -6.75
CA ALA A 92 17.65 -2.91 -6.02
C ALA A 92 17.26 -2.13 -4.75
N ALA A 93 17.04 -2.84 -3.64
CA ALA A 93 17.41 -2.23 -2.37
C ALA A 93 18.87 -1.82 -2.54
N ASP A 94 19.11 -0.51 -2.65
CA ASP A 94 20.42 0.12 -2.77
C ASP A 94 21.35 -0.63 -1.81
N PRO A 95 22.50 -1.19 -2.26
CA PRO A 95 23.43 -1.90 -1.39
C PRO A 95 23.71 -1.12 -0.09
N ARG A 96 23.68 0.21 -0.16
CA ARG A 96 23.79 1.13 0.99
C ARG A 96 22.67 1.01 2.01
N TRP A 97 21.40 0.87 1.60
CA TRP A 97 20.29 0.67 2.52
C TRP A 97 20.42 -0.65 3.28
N ARG A 98 20.88 -1.70 2.59
CA ARG A 98 21.11 -3.01 3.20
C ARG A 98 22.25 -2.96 4.23
N GLU A 99 23.33 -2.27 3.91
CA GLU A 99 24.45 -2.02 4.83
C GLU A 99 24.02 -1.18 6.05
N GLU A 100 23.18 -0.17 5.86
CA GLU A 100 22.64 0.67 6.94
C GLU A 100 21.76 -0.13 7.92
N VAL A 101 20.88 -0.98 7.41
CA VAL A 101 20.06 -1.87 8.25
C VAL A 101 20.93 -2.88 9.01
N LEU A 102 21.98 -3.43 8.39
CA LEU A 102 22.92 -4.31 9.10
C LEU A 102 23.68 -3.58 10.20
N ALA A 103 24.07 -2.32 9.98
CA ALA A 103 24.72 -1.49 10.99
C ALA A 103 23.77 -1.16 12.16
N GLU A 104 22.49 -0.92 11.87
CA GLU A 104 21.46 -0.71 12.89
C GLU A 104 21.20 -1.98 13.71
N LEU A 105 21.07 -3.14 13.05
CA LEU A 105 20.92 -4.44 13.72
C LEU A 105 22.11 -4.78 14.63
N ALA A 106 23.34 -4.54 14.16
CA ALA A 106 24.55 -4.71 14.97
C ALA A 106 24.61 -3.74 16.17
N GLY A 107 24.00 -2.54 16.02
CA GLY A 107 23.89 -1.56 17.09
C GLY A 107 22.91 -1.96 18.19
N GLU A 108 21.81 -2.62 17.85
CA GLU A 108 20.79 -3.04 18.81
C GLU A 108 21.08 -4.37 19.50
N HIS A 109 21.64 -5.36 18.78
CA HIS A 109 21.77 -6.73 19.26
C HIS A 109 23.21 -7.16 19.55
N GLY A 110 24.19 -6.29 19.33
CA GLY A 110 25.62 -6.60 19.46
C GLY A 110 26.21 -7.15 18.17
N ASP A 111 27.37 -7.81 18.26
CA ASP A 111 28.06 -8.34 17.08
C ASP A 111 27.22 -9.42 16.37
N LEU A 112 27.07 -9.29 15.04
CA LEU A 112 26.27 -10.19 14.21
C LEU A 112 26.96 -11.56 14.01
N GLY A 113 28.23 -11.69 14.39
CA GLY A 113 29.00 -12.93 14.28
C GLY A 113 29.41 -13.27 12.84
N SER A 114 30.15 -14.36 12.66
CA SER A 114 30.60 -14.82 11.34
C SER A 114 29.58 -15.75 10.70
N VAL A 115 29.40 -15.63 9.38
CA VAL A 115 28.58 -16.56 8.58
C VAL A 115 29.13 -18.00 8.64
N GLU A 116 30.40 -18.15 9.00
CA GLU A 116 31.10 -19.43 9.14
C GLU A 116 30.66 -20.25 10.37
N ASP A 117 30.10 -19.58 11.38
CA ASP A 117 29.65 -20.22 12.62
C ASP A 117 28.22 -20.78 12.53
N LEU A 118 27.54 -20.56 11.39
CA LEU A 118 26.15 -21.01 11.20
C LEU A 118 26.05 -22.50 10.82
N PRO A 119 25.01 -23.20 11.33
CA PRO A 119 24.72 -24.57 10.91
C PRO A 119 24.48 -24.66 9.40
N PRO A 120 24.86 -25.79 8.75
CA PRO A 120 24.75 -25.94 7.30
C PRO A 120 23.31 -25.87 6.77
N SER A 121 22.30 -26.13 7.61
CA SER A 121 20.89 -25.93 7.27
C SER A 121 20.53 -24.46 7.10
N VAL A 122 21.06 -23.58 7.95
CA VAL A 122 20.77 -22.14 7.94
C VAL A 122 21.50 -21.46 6.77
N VAL A 123 22.75 -21.87 6.50
CA VAL A 123 23.50 -21.39 5.33
C VAL A 123 22.78 -21.69 4.02
N ARG A 124 22.10 -22.85 3.93
CA ARG A 124 21.31 -23.20 2.75
C ARG A 124 20.09 -22.31 2.58
N GLU A 125 19.33 -22.08 3.65
CA GLU A 125 18.17 -21.17 3.63
C GLU A 125 18.59 -19.73 3.29
N MET A 126 19.72 -19.25 3.83
CA MET A 126 20.25 -17.92 3.51
C MET A 126 20.67 -17.77 2.05
N LYS A 127 21.14 -18.85 1.41
CA LYS A 127 21.46 -18.86 -0.03
C LYS A 127 20.21 -18.91 -0.90
N GLU A 128 19.18 -19.64 -0.48
CA GLU A 128 17.88 -19.67 -1.16
C GLU A 128 17.16 -18.31 -1.12
N LEU A 129 17.38 -17.53 -0.05
CA LEU A 129 16.82 -16.19 0.12
C LEU A 129 17.72 -15.05 -0.42
N GLU A 130 18.84 -15.36 -1.07
CA GLU A 130 19.82 -14.38 -1.60
C GLU A 130 20.36 -13.37 -0.57
N ILE A 131 20.33 -13.72 0.71
CA ILE A 131 20.86 -12.89 1.80
C ILE A 131 22.27 -13.28 2.23
N TYR A 132 22.75 -14.47 1.83
CA TYR A 132 24.06 -14.98 2.22
C TYR A 132 25.21 -14.02 1.88
N ASP A 133 25.26 -13.54 0.64
CA ASP A 133 26.35 -12.66 0.18
C ASP A 133 26.32 -11.29 0.89
N LEU A 134 25.13 -10.83 1.31
CA LEU A 134 24.98 -9.59 2.06
C LEU A 134 25.59 -9.71 3.47
N PHE A 135 25.37 -10.83 4.17
CA PHE A 135 25.98 -11.07 5.48
C PHE A 135 27.45 -11.49 5.38
N ALA A 136 27.85 -12.21 4.32
CA ALA A 136 29.24 -12.63 4.12
C ALA A 136 30.16 -11.46 3.72
N SER A 137 29.61 -10.44 3.05
CA SER A 137 30.34 -9.21 2.68
C SER A 137 30.33 -8.14 3.78
N TYR A 138 29.59 -8.36 4.87
CA TYR A 138 29.53 -7.45 6.00
C TYR A 138 30.78 -7.60 6.88
N GLU A 139 31.70 -6.63 6.80
CA GLU A 139 32.80 -6.51 7.75
C GLU A 139 32.38 -5.66 8.96
N PRO A 140 32.41 -6.20 10.19
CA PRO A 140 32.23 -5.41 11.39
C PRO A 140 33.29 -4.31 11.44
N ARG A 141 32.87 -3.05 11.64
CA ARG A 141 33.75 -1.86 11.72
C ARG A 141 34.88 -2.01 12.76
N ALA A 142 34.78 -2.96 13.69
CA ALA A 142 35.83 -3.31 14.66
C ALA A 142 37.14 -3.77 13.99
N GLN A 143 37.09 -4.55 12.91
CA GLN A 143 38.31 -5.10 12.28
C GLN A 143 39.09 -4.08 11.44
N ARG A 144 38.45 -2.97 11.00
CA ARG A 144 39.11 -1.91 10.23
C ARG A 144 40.15 -1.12 11.05
N THR A 145 40.09 -1.17 12.38
CA THR A 145 41.00 -0.41 13.25
C THR A 145 42.29 -1.18 13.57
N GLU A 146 42.29 -2.51 13.50
CA GLU A 146 43.48 -3.33 13.82
C GLU A 146 44.43 -3.56 12.62
N GLY A 147 43.99 -3.28 11.38
CA GLY A 147 44.82 -3.46 10.17
C GLY A 147 45.62 -2.22 9.72
N ALA A 148 45.53 -1.09 10.42
CA ALA A 148 46.16 0.18 10.03
C ALA A 148 47.21 0.64 11.05
N ALA A 149 48.26 -0.15 11.25
CA ALA A 149 49.48 0.32 11.91
C ALA A 149 50.72 -0.42 11.36
N PRO A 150 51.65 0.27 10.69
CA PRO A 150 53.08 0.03 10.83
C PRO A 150 53.68 0.87 11.96
#